data_AF-A0A5E4M667-F1
#
_entry.id   AF-A0A5E4M667-F1
#
_cell.length_a   1.000
_cell.length_b   1.000
_cell.length_c   1.000
_cell.angle_alpha   90.00
_cell.angle_beta   90.00
_cell.angle_gamma   90.00
#
_symmetry.space_group_name_H-M   'P 1'
#
loop_
_entity.id
_entity.type
_entity.pdbx_description
1 polymer ?
#
loop_
_entity_poly.entity_id
_entity_poly.type
_entity_poly.pdbx_seq_one_letter_code
_entity_poly.pdbx_strand_id
1 'polypeptide(L)'
;MDWYKAKFLVQNPLDVRSSSTRHMLTLWQTRRDEATAGRWTHRLIGNVKDWVIRKQGEIDYHLTQALTEHFLEYLHLFGKLDFPSSFGTFSNDALRTVFQCDVWHAERFRLSCLLSRDFSPESMLCYHPRITGCTSPTSLTTS
;
A
#
# COMPACT_ATOMS: atom_id res chain seq x y z
N MET A 1 28.49 18.08 -14.89
CA MET A 1 27.20 18.79 -15.10
C MET A 1 26.15 17.73 -14.82
N ASP A 2 25.63 17.77 -13.60
CA ASP A 2 25.23 16.58 -12.87
C ASP A 2 23.70 16.46 -12.84
N TRP A 3 23.16 15.68 -13.77
CA TRP A 3 21.71 15.50 -13.95
C TRP A 3 21.00 14.85 -12.75
N TYR A 4 21.73 14.22 -11.82
CA TYR A 4 21.17 13.62 -10.60
C TYR A 4 20.78 14.65 -9.52
N LYS A 5 21.34 15.87 -9.55
CA LYS A 5 20.99 16.94 -8.59
C LYS A 5 19.63 17.59 -8.90
N ALA A 6 19.11 17.42 -10.11
CA ALA A 6 17.80 17.92 -10.51
C ALA A 6 16.60 17.16 -9.89
N LYS A 7 16.84 15.96 -9.31
CA LYS A 7 15.77 15.14 -8.73
C LYS A 7 15.29 15.62 -7.35
N PHE A 8 16.03 16.49 -6.69
CA PHE A 8 15.70 17.03 -5.36
C PHE A 8 14.90 18.35 -5.39
N LEU A 9 14.62 18.88 -6.59
CA LEU A 9 13.80 20.09 -6.78
C LEU A 9 12.47 19.78 -7.47
N VAL A 10 11.93 18.56 -7.33
CA VAL A 10 10.48 18.40 -7.46
C VAL A 10 9.89 19.04 -6.21
N GLN A 11 9.64 20.35 -6.31
CA GLN A 11 8.83 21.08 -5.35
C GLN A 11 7.55 20.28 -5.11
N ASN A 12 7.24 20.14 -3.82
CA ASN A 12 6.02 19.52 -3.31
C ASN A 12 4.87 19.77 -4.29
N PRO A 13 4.18 18.74 -4.83
CA PRO A 13 3.16 18.91 -5.88
C PRO A 13 1.97 19.81 -5.49
N LEU A 14 1.97 20.30 -4.24
CA LEU A 14 1.06 21.30 -3.71
C LEU A 14 1.46 22.77 -3.98
N ASP A 15 2.63 23.06 -4.56
CA ASP A 15 3.23 24.41 -4.49
C ASP A 15 2.92 25.39 -5.66
N VAL A 16 2.03 25.06 -6.61
CA VAL A 16 1.79 25.98 -7.76
C VAL A 16 0.50 26.83 -7.62
N ARG A 17 -0.50 26.43 -6.83
CA ARG A 17 -1.62 27.32 -6.39
C ARG A 17 -2.44 26.67 -5.26
N SER A 18 -2.11 26.96 -4.01
CA SER A 18 -2.55 26.17 -2.84
C SER A 18 -4.07 26.00 -2.67
N SER A 19 -4.93 26.86 -3.24
CA SER A 19 -6.39 26.66 -3.20
C SER A 19 -6.90 25.74 -4.32
N SER A 20 -6.37 25.87 -5.54
CA SER A 20 -6.79 25.07 -6.69
C SER A 20 -6.38 23.60 -6.53
N THR A 21 -5.19 23.33 -5.99
CA THR A 21 -4.77 21.95 -5.69
C THR A 21 -5.63 21.32 -4.59
N ARG A 22 -5.97 22.08 -3.54
CA ARG A 22 -6.88 21.59 -2.48
C ARG A 22 -8.27 21.30 -3.03
N HIS A 23 -8.80 22.17 -3.88
CA HIS A 23 -10.10 21.97 -4.52
C HIS A 23 -10.10 20.73 -5.42
N MET A 24 -9.06 20.55 -6.23
CA MET A 24 -8.89 19.37 -7.07
C MET A 24 -8.81 18.08 -6.24
N LEU A 25 -7.98 18.05 -5.19
CA LEU A 25 -7.86 16.87 -4.32
C LEU A 25 -9.17 16.53 -3.61
N THR A 26 -9.95 17.54 -3.22
CA THR A 26 -11.28 17.36 -2.63
C THR A 26 -12.24 16.75 -3.65
N LEU A 27 -12.29 17.29 -4.87
CA LEU A 27 -13.12 16.76 -5.95
C LEU A 27 -12.76 15.32 -6.29
N TRP A 28 -11.47 15.02 -6.34
CA TRP A 28 -10.98 13.66 -6.58
C TRP A 28 -11.38 12.71 -5.45
N GLN A 29 -11.27 13.12 -4.19
CA GLN A 29 -11.72 12.32 -3.06
C GLN A 29 -13.22 12.03 -3.17
N THR A 30 -14.06 13.06 -3.36
CA THR A 30 -15.52 12.91 -3.49
C THR A 30 -15.91 11.93 -4.59
N ARG A 31 -15.38 12.11 -5.81
CA ARG A 31 -15.67 11.19 -6.93
C ARG A 31 -15.30 9.75 -6.61
N ARG A 32 -14.23 9.57 -5.84
CA ARG A 32 -13.71 8.26 -5.47
C ARG A 32 -14.55 7.61 -4.37
N ASP A 33 -15.06 8.40 -3.44
CA ASP A 33 -15.98 7.95 -2.40
C ASP A 33 -17.34 7.52 -2.99
N GLU A 34 -17.81 8.26 -4.02
CA GLU A 34 -19.04 7.98 -4.77
C GLU A 34 -18.91 6.82 -5.77
N ALA A 35 -17.70 6.49 -6.20
CA ALA A 35 -17.46 5.42 -7.17
C ALA A 35 -17.77 4.02 -6.59
N THR A 36 -18.47 3.21 -7.38
CA THR A 36 -18.74 1.80 -7.07
C THR A 36 -17.60 0.88 -7.48
N ALA A 37 -16.79 1.28 -8.47
CA ALA A 37 -15.60 0.55 -8.92
C ALA A 37 -14.35 0.90 -8.09
N GLY A 38 -13.35 0.02 -8.10
CA GLY A 38 -12.06 0.29 -7.44
C GLY A 38 -12.14 0.37 -5.91
N ARG A 39 -13.13 -0.29 -5.30
CA ARG A 39 -13.31 -0.34 -3.83
C ARG A 39 -12.09 -0.88 -3.11
N TRP A 40 -11.36 -1.79 -3.74
CA TRP A 40 -10.10 -2.29 -3.24
C TRP A 40 -9.05 -1.18 -3.06
N THR A 41 -8.75 -0.45 -4.13
CA THR A 41 -7.82 0.68 -4.07
C THR A 41 -8.34 1.80 -3.17
N HIS A 42 -9.66 2.01 -3.09
CA HIS A 42 -10.29 2.96 -2.16
C HIS A 42 -10.01 2.60 -0.70
N ARG A 43 -10.16 1.32 -0.34
CA ARG A 43 -9.84 0.80 1.00
C ARG A 43 -8.37 1.03 1.37
N LEU A 44 -7.45 0.77 0.44
CA LEU A 44 -6.02 0.92 0.68
C LEU A 44 -5.56 2.38 0.78
N ILE A 45 -6.16 3.25 -0.04
CA ILE A 45 -5.80 4.67 -0.13
C ILE A 45 -7.01 5.49 0.31
N GLY A 46 -7.26 5.57 1.62
CA GLY A 46 -8.44 6.27 2.16
C GLY A 46 -8.41 7.78 1.92
N ASN A 47 -7.22 8.39 1.95
CA ASN A 47 -7.04 9.84 1.78
C ASN A 47 -6.11 10.15 0.60
N VAL A 48 -6.67 10.72 -0.47
CA VAL A 48 -5.92 11.06 -1.70
C VAL A 48 -4.87 12.14 -1.44
N LYS A 49 -5.15 13.11 -0.56
CA LYS A 49 -4.20 14.17 -0.23
C LYS A 49 -2.97 13.59 0.46
N ASP A 50 -3.16 12.77 1.49
CA ASP A 50 -2.06 12.17 2.25
C ASP A 50 -1.21 11.24 1.36
N TRP A 51 -1.87 10.53 0.44
CA TRP A 51 -1.21 9.70 -0.56
C TRP A 51 -0.33 10.49 -1.53
N VAL A 52 -0.81 11.63 -2.03
CA VAL A 52 -0.07 12.46 -3.00
C VAL A 52 1.14 13.14 -2.36
N ILE A 53 1.07 13.50 -1.07
CA ILE A 53 2.16 14.20 -0.37
C ILE A 53 3.12 13.26 0.35
N ARG A 54 2.93 11.94 0.26
CA ARG A 54 3.78 10.97 0.96
C ARG A 54 5.24 11.16 0.54
N LYS A 55 6.13 11.23 1.53
CA LYS A 55 7.56 11.49 1.30
C LYS A 55 8.35 10.24 0.88
N GLN A 56 7.84 9.06 1.22
CA GLN A 56 8.50 7.77 1.03
C GLN A 56 7.44 6.74 0.60
N GLY A 57 7.87 5.65 -0.04
CA GLY A 57 7.00 4.61 -0.56
C GLY A 57 6.85 4.68 -2.08
N GLU A 58 7.91 4.23 -2.76
CA GLU A 58 7.85 3.93 -4.19
C GLU A 58 6.85 2.80 -4.41
N ILE A 59 6.07 2.90 -5.50
CA ILE A 59 5.20 1.81 -5.91
C ILE A 59 5.99 0.99 -6.90
N ASP A 60 6.42 -0.21 -6.48
CA ASP A 60 7.05 -1.15 -7.39
C ASP A 60 6.01 -1.87 -8.26
N TYR A 61 6.50 -2.72 -9.15
CA TYR A 61 5.66 -3.49 -10.06
C TYR A 61 4.64 -4.36 -9.31
N HIS A 62 5.06 -5.05 -8.25
CA HIS A 62 4.20 -5.97 -7.50
C HIS A 62 3.17 -5.24 -6.66
N LEU A 63 3.53 -4.10 -6.07
CA LEU A 63 2.62 -3.24 -5.35
C LEU A 63 1.59 -2.62 -6.30
N THR A 64 1.99 -2.26 -7.52
CA THR A 64 1.06 -1.78 -8.57
C THR A 64 0.06 -2.88 -8.94
N GLN A 65 0.52 -4.12 -9.12
CA GLN A 65 -0.37 -5.25 -9.40
C GLN A 65 -1.35 -5.50 -8.26
N ALA A 66 -0.87 -5.48 -7.02
CA ALA A 66 -1.74 -5.60 -5.84
C ALA A 66 -2.77 -4.46 -5.80
N LEU A 67 -2.37 -3.20 -6.02
CA LEU A 67 -3.25 -2.02 -5.94
C LEU A 67 -4.34 -2.00 -7.02
N THR A 68 -4.03 -2.52 -8.20
CA THR A 68 -4.93 -2.54 -9.35
C THR A 68 -5.80 -3.80 -9.42
N GLU A 69 -5.70 -4.68 -8.40
CA GLU A 69 -6.42 -5.95 -8.37
C GLU A 69 -6.05 -6.88 -9.55
N HIS A 70 -4.97 -6.57 -10.27
CA HIS A 70 -4.38 -7.40 -11.34
C HIS A 70 -3.47 -8.47 -10.74
N PHE A 71 -4.07 -9.38 -9.96
CA PHE A 71 -3.34 -10.39 -9.19
C PHE A 71 -3.35 -11.79 -9.86
N LEU A 72 -3.26 -12.87 -9.08
CA LEU A 72 -3.03 -14.23 -9.59
C LEU A 72 -4.06 -14.66 -10.66
N GLU A 73 -5.33 -14.25 -10.54
CA GLU A 73 -6.35 -14.53 -11.55
C GLU A 73 -6.00 -13.93 -12.91
N TYR A 74 -5.54 -12.67 -12.92
CA TYR A 74 -5.07 -11.99 -14.12
C TYR A 74 -3.82 -12.69 -14.68
N LEU A 75 -2.86 -13.08 -13.83
CA LEU A 75 -1.67 -13.79 -14.30
C LEU A 75 -2.01 -15.15 -14.93
N HIS A 76 -2.98 -15.87 -14.39
CA HIS A 76 -3.47 -17.12 -14.97
C HIS A 76 -4.26 -16.92 -16.27
N LEU A 77 -5.13 -15.88 -16.35
CA LEU A 77 -5.84 -15.54 -17.58
C LEU A 77 -4.87 -15.28 -18.76
N PHE A 78 -3.68 -14.76 -18.47
CA PHE A 78 -2.62 -14.53 -19.47
C PHE A 78 -1.60 -15.68 -19.57
N GLY A 79 -1.87 -16.84 -18.94
CA GLY A 79 -1.02 -18.03 -19.02
C GLY A 79 0.37 -17.86 -18.40
N LYS A 80 0.53 -16.89 -17.49
CA LYS A 80 1.82 -16.59 -16.82
C LYS A 80 1.99 -17.32 -15.49
N LEU A 81 0.94 -17.97 -15.01
CA LEU A 81 0.95 -18.69 -13.75
C LEU A 81 0.05 -19.92 -13.88
N ASP A 82 0.61 -21.11 -13.69
CA ASP A 82 -0.19 -22.34 -13.50
C ASP A 82 -0.70 -22.36 -12.06
N PHE A 83 -2.02 -22.49 -11.86
CA PHE A 83 -2.59 -22.59 -10.52
C PHE A 83 -2.43 -24.01 -9.97
N PRO A 84 -1.63 -24.25 -8.91
CA PRO A 84 -1.77 -25.48 -8.15
C PRO A 84 -3.08 -25.43 -7.36
N SER A 85 -3.80 -26.56 -7.34
CA SER A 85 -5.07 -26.75 -6.64
C SER A 85 -5.00 -26.48 -5.11
N SER A 86 -3.79 -26.30 -4.57
CA SER A 86 -3.50 -25.99 -3.17
C SER A 86 -3.83 -24.55 -2.75
N PHE A 87 -4.12 -23.63 -3.68
CA PHE A 87 -4.50 -22.24 -3.34
C PHE A 87 -5.95 -22.09 -2.83
N GLY A 88 -6.72 -23.19 -2.82
CA GLY A 88 -8.10 -23.19 -2.35
C GLY A 88 -9.07 -22.54 -3.33
N THR A 89 -10.34 -22.91 -3.25
CA THR A 89 -11.44 -22.50 -4.16
C THR A 89 -11.83 -21.02 -4.05
N PHE A 90 -11.02 -20.21 -3.36
CA PHE A 90 -11.36 -18.84 -3.03
C PHE A 90 -10.83 -17.90 -4.11
N SER A 91 -11.70 -16.99 -4.57
CA SER A 91 -11.40 -15.94 -5.55
C SER A 91 -9.99 -15.36 -5.35
N ASN A 92 -9.21 -15.37 -6.42
CA ASN A 92 -7.78 -15.03 -6.47
C ASN A 92 -7.55 -13.50 -6.57
N ASP A 93 -8.45 -12.72 -5.95
CA ASP A 93 -8.31 -11.29 -5.86
C ASP A 93 -7.11 -10.91 -4.95
N ALA A 94 -6.63 -9.68 -5.09
CA ALA A 94 -5.46 -9.21 -4.33
C ALA A 94 -5.73 -9.24 -2.81
N LEU A 95 -6.96 -8.97 -2.38
CA LEU A 95 -7.34 -8.98 -0.96
C LEU A 95 -7.19 -10.37 -0.37
N ARG A 96 -7.79 -11.38 -1.00
CA ARG A 96 -7.79 -12.76 -0.53
C ARG A 96 -6.39 -13.32 -0.54
N THR A 97 -5.65 -13.08 -1.61
CA THR A 97 -4.31 -13.66 -1.71
C THR A 97 -3.34 -13.04 -0.73
N VAL A 98 -3.30 -11.70 -0.66
CA VAL A 98 -2.33 -11.02 0.21
C VAL A 98 -2.74 -11.12 1.67
N PHE A 99 -4.03 -11.05 2.03
CA PHE A 99 -4.48 -10.90 3.42
C PHE A 99 -5.24 -12.10 4.03
N GLN A 100 -5.77 -13.03 3.24
CA GLN A 100 -6.60 -14.14 3.76
C GLN A 100 -6.02 -15.53 3.50
N CYS A 101 -5.22 -15.71 2.43
CA CYS A 101 -4.71 -17.01 2.04
C CYS A 101 -3.67 -17.54 3.05
N ASP A 102 -3.89 -18.75 3.56
CA ASP A 102 -3.03 -19.37 4.58
C ASP A 102 -1.63 -19.70 4.09
N VAL A 103 -1.47 -19.91 2.77
CA VAL A 103 -0.15 -20.12 2.14
C VAL A 103 0.80 -18.96 2.47
N TRP A 104 0.28 -17.73 2.54
CA TRP A 104 1.05 -16.52 2.81
C TRP A 104 1.04 -16.12 4.29
N HIS A 105 0.45 -16.93 5.18
CA HIS A 105 0.34 -16.61 6.60
C HIS A 105 1.71 -16.38 7.26
N ALA A 106 2.68 -17.25 6.99
CA ALA A 106 4.02 -17.14 7.58
C ALA A 106 4.72 -15.83 7.19
N GLU A 107 4.60 -15.42 5.92
CA GLU A 107 5.21 -14.17 5.43
C GLU A 107 4.49 -12.95 6.00
N ARG A 108 3.14 -12.96 6.05
CA ARG A 108 2.36 -11.91 6.71
C ARG A 108 2.73 -11.75 8.18
N PHE A 109 2.89 -12.87 8.89
CA PHE A 109 3.27 -12.87 10.29
C PHE A 109 4.66 -12.25 10.48
N ARG A 110 5.64 -12.67 9.67
CA ARG A 110 6.98 -12.10 9.67
C ARG A 110 6.97 -10.60 9.42
N LEU A 111 6.21 -10.15 8.42
CA LEU A 111 6.06 -8.74 8.09
C LEU A 111 5.42 -7.96 9.25
N SER A 112 4.42 -8.54 9.92
CA SER A 112 3.77 -7.92 11.08
C SER A 112 4.77 -7.74 12.24
N CYS A 113 5.63 -8.73 12.50
CA CYS A 113 6.70 -8.60 13.49
C CYS A 113 7.69 -7.48 13.12
N LEU A 114 8.13 -7.42 11.86
CA LEU A 114 9.06 -6.38 11.38
C LEU A 114 8.47 -4.97 11.52
N LEU A 115 7.17 -4.82 11.25
CA LEU A 115 6.46 -3.55 11.38
C LEU A 115 6.04 -3.24 12.82
N SER A 116 6.20 -4.20 13.74
CA SER A 116 5.69 -4.15 15.12
C SER A 116 4.19 -3.77 15.18
N ARG A 117 3.42 -4.26 14.21
CA ARG A 117 1.97 -4.05 14.09
C ARG A 117 1.38 -5.11 13.17
N ASP A 118 0.06 -5.28 13.24
CA ASP A 118 -0.63 -6.17 12.31
C ASP A 118 -0.54 -5.66 10.88
N PHE A 119 -0.21 -6.57 9.96
CA PHE A 119 -0.25 -6.31 8.53
C PHE A 119 -1.67 -6.47 7.97
N SER A 120 -2.41 -5.37 7.93
CA SER A 120 -3.73 -5.25 7.32
C SER A 120 -3.70 -4.44 6.00
N PRO A 121 -4.76 -4.48 5.17
CA PRO A 121 -4.89 -3.64 3.98
C PRO A 121 -4.64 -2.16 4.27
N GLU A 122 -5.20 -1.66 5.37
CA GLU A 122 -5.07 -0.28 5.80
C GLU A 122 -3.61 0.05 6.16
N SER A 123 -2.89 -0.92 6.73
CA SER A 123 -1.48 -0.78 7.10
C SER A 123 -0.50 -0.94 5.94
N MET A 124 -0.93 -1.57 4.83
CA MET A 124 -0.07 -1.96 3.70
C MET A 124 0.63 -0.75 3.07
N LEU A 125 -0.08 0.38 3.02
CA LEU A 125 0.39 1.63 2.43
C LEU A 125 0.63 2.73 3.47
N CYS A 126 0.40 2.45 4.75
CA CYS A 126 0.58 3.44 5.81
C CYS A 126 2.04 3.91 5.84
N TYR A 127 2.25 5.15 5.41
CA TYR A 127 3.37 5.97 5.85
C TYR A 127 3.16 6.28 7.34
N HIS A 128 4.09 5.84 8.20
CA HIS A 128 4.10 6.23 9.61
C HIS A 128 4.88 7.55 9.75
N PRO A 129 4.27 8.70 10.11
CA PRO A 129 5.01 9.96 10.25
C PRO A 129 5.88 10.03 11.52
N ARG A 130 5.85 9.02 12.40
CA ARG A 130 6.48 9.05 13.72
C ARG A 130 7.12 7.72 14.14
N ILE A 131 8.14 7.22 13.44
CA ILE A 131 9.07 6.31 14.15
C ILE A 131 9.90 7.18 15.09
N THR A 132 9.28 7.54 16.22
CA THR A 132 9.91 8.02 17.45
C THR A 132 9.32 7.15 18.53
N GLY A 133 9.94 6.00 18.80
CA GLY A 133 9.44 5.07 19.79
C GLY A 133 9.65 3.60 19.52
N CYS A 134 10.74 3.20 18.83
CA CYS A 134 11.33 1.91 19.16
C CYS A 134 11.98 2.06 20.54
N THR A 135 11.19 1.95 21.61
CA THR A 135 11.79 1.57 22.90
C THR A 135 12.01 0.07 22.80
N SER A 136 13.28 -0.31 22.68
CA SER A 136 13.73 -1.67 22.87
C SER A 136 13.12 -2.21 24.17
N PRO A 137 12.70 -3.49 24.25
CA PRO A 137 12.33 -4.07 25.52
C PRO A 137 13.56 -4.00 26.42
N THR A 138 13.51 -3.12 27.41
CA THR A 138 14.49 -3.10 28.50
C THR A 138 14.41 -4.46 29.18
N SER A 139 15.53 -5.17 29.11
CA SER A 139 15.90 -6.31 29.93
C SER A 139 15.21 -6.32 31.30
N LEU A 140 14.29 -7.26 31.50
CA LEU A 140 13.85 -7.63 32.85
C LEU A 140 14.91 -8.55 33.45
N THR A 141 15.81 -7.92 34.18
CA THR A 141 16.69 -8.56 35.16
C THR A 141 15.90 -8.78 36.46
N THR A 142 15.99 -10.02 36.96
CA THR A 142 15.97 -10.43 38.39
C THR A 142 14.73 -10.18 39.25
N SER A 143 14.17 -11.29 39.74
CA SER A 143 14.04 -11.55 41.18
C SER A 143 14.36 -13.02 41.44
#